data_AF-A0A6N9T9E8-F1
#
_entry.id   AF-A0A6N9T9E8-F1
#
_cell.length_a   1.000
_cell.length_b   1.000
_cell.length_c   1.000
_cell.angle_alpha   90.00
_cell.angle_beta   90.00
_cell.angle_gamma   90.00
#
_symmetry.space_group_name_H-M   'P 1'
#
loop_
_entity.id
_entity.type
_entity.pdbx_description
1 polymer ?
#
loop_
_entity_poly.entity_id
_entity_poly.type
_entity_poly.pdbx_seq_one_letter_code
_entity_poly.pdbx_strand_id
1 'polypeptide(L)'
;MTSPQRTLVALDMLSDDINLLNDSQVNSELHFKLLSDFLVQLNQLNDSVQLESEAAMKRLFVGSLFEQAIGRKSMVTVYMKLLNYVLTAWDATLKADAIINDNFDNNADVRLELLQVKAIKAKSQLKTVASAMGKQDYEAFCSLLGLTADKWQWDTLRARF
;
A
#
# COMPACT_ATOMS: atom_id res chain seq x y z
N MET A 1 -4.26 -11.53 21.48
CA MET A 1 -4.77 -11.02 20.19
C MET A 1 -5.45 -9.69 20.46
N THR A 2 -5.12 -8.64 19.70
CA THR A 2 -5.81 -7.34 19.73
C THR A 2 -7.22 -7.49 19.17
N SER A 3 -8.21 -6.79 19.72
CA SER A 3 -9.58 -6.90 19.19
C SER A 3 -9.66 -6.28 17.78
N PRO A 4 -10.48 -6.81 16.86
CA PRO A 4 -10.59 -6.28 15.50
C PRO A 4 -11.00 -4.79 15.47
N GLN A 5 -11.79 -4.36 16.46
CA GLN A 5 -12.18 -2.96 16.65
C GLN A 5 -10.98 -2.06 16.97
N ARG A 6 -10.05 -2.53 17.82
CA ARG A 6 -8.82 -1.78 18.12
C ARG A 6 -7.91 -1.67 16.90
N THR A 7 -7.83 -2.74 16.10
CA THR A 7 -7.07 -2.73 14.85
C THR A 7 -7.69 -1.77 13.83
N LEU A 8 -9.02 -1.69 13.73
CA LEU A 8 -9.68 -0.70 12.88
C LEU A 8 -9.38 0.73 13.32
N VAL A 9 -9.51 1.04 14.61
CA VAL A 9 -9.16 2.38 15.13
C VAL A 9 -7.68 2.71 14.86
N ALA A 10 -6.77 1.74 14.98
CA ALA A 10 -5.37 1.95 14.63
C ALA A 10 -5.18 2.25 13.13
N LEU A 11 -5.93 1.59 12.26
CA LEU A 11 -5.92 1.86 10.82
C LEU A 11 -6.51 3.25 10.50
N ASP A 12 -7.57 3.66 11.20
CA ASP A 12 -8.16 5.01 11.06
C ASP A 12 -7.11 6.08 11.44
N MET A 13 -6.48 5.94 12.61
CA MET A 13 -5.43 6.87 13.06
C MET A 13 -4.23 6.91 12.10
N LEU A 14 -3.77 5.76 11.59
CA LEU A 14 -2.66 5.71 10.64
C LEU A 14 -3.03 6.37 9.30
N SER A 15 -4.27 6.19 8.83
CA SER A 15 -4.77 6.85 7.63
C SER A 15 -4.82 8.37 7.82
N ASP A 16 -5.29 8.84 8.97
CA ASP A 16 -5.27 10.26 9.31
C ASP A 16 -3.84 10.82 9.36
N ASP A 17 -2.92 10.13 10.05
CA ASP A 17 -1.51 10.52 10.15
C ASP A 17 -0.84 10.62 8.76
N ILE A 18 -1.14 9.67 7.85
CA ILE A 18 -0.66 9.69 6.47
C ILE A 18 -1.22 10.90 5.70
N ASN A 19 -2.50 11.20 5.86
CA ASN A 19 -3.15 12.30 5.15
C ASN A 19 -2.83 13.68 5.74
N LEU A 20 -2.25 13.74 6.94
CA LEU A 20 -1.74 14.97 7.56
C LEU A 20 -0.29 15.29 7.19
N LEU A 21 0.39 14.39 6.47
CA LEU A 21 1.75 14.65 5.98
C LEU A 21 1.77 15.85 5.03
N ASN A 22 2.71 16.76 5.24
CA ASN A 22 2.95 17.86 4.31
C ASN A 22 3.77 17.39 3.08
N ASP A 23 3.88 18.24 2.06
CA ASP A 23 4.55 17.93 0.79
C ASP A 23 6.00 17.42 0.96
N SER A 24 6.74 17.90 1.98
CA SER A 24 8.12 17.45 2.25
C SER A 24 8.20 16.09 2.94
N GLN A 25 7.10 15.67 3.59
CA GLN A 25 6.98 14.39 4.27
C GLN A 25 6.36 13.33 3.36
N VAL A 26 5.54 13.72 2.38
CA VAL A 26 5.02 12.80 1.36
C VAL A 26 6.19 12.26 0.53
N ASN A 27 6.18 10.95 0.30
CA ASN A 27 7.29 10.22 -0.34
C ASN A 27 8.61 10.21 0.45
N SER A 28 8.59 10.55 1.74
CA SER A 28 9.75 10.39 2.63
C SER A 28 9.80 9.02 3.32
N GLU A 29 10.87 8.77 4.07
CA GLU A 29 11.00 7.60 4.96
C GLU A 29 9.87 7.52 6.00
N LEU A 30 9.38 8.66 6.48
CA LEU A 30 8.24 8.71 7.40
C LEU A 30 6.97 8.17 6.72
N HIS A 31 6.70 8.61 5.49
CA HIS A 31 5.54 8.11 4.74
C HIS A 31 5.66 6.60 4.48
N PHE A 32 6.85 6.13 4.09
CA PHE A 32 7.11 4.68 3.92
C PHE A 32 6.85 3.90 5.21
N LYS A 33 7.32 4.40 6.35
CA LYS A 33 7.11 3.76 7.65
C LYS A 33 5.63 3.68 8.01
N LEU A 34 4.87 4.76 7.86
CA LEU A 34 3.43 4.77 8.14
C LEU A 34 2.67 3.76 7.26
N LEU A 35 3.02 3.67 5.97
CA LEU A 35 2.46 2.66 5.06
C LEU A 35 2.81 1.23 5.46
N SER A 36 4.04 1.00 5.94
CA SER A 36 4.47 -0.30 6.47
C SER A 36 3.70 -0.68 7.74
N ASP A 37 3.54 0.26 8.67
CA ASP A 37 2.79 0.06 9.90
C ASP A 37 1.29 -0.19 9.60
N PHE A 38 0.74 0.53 8.62
CA PHE A 38 -0.61 0.29 8.10
C PHE A 38 -0.75 -1.13 7.55
N LEU A 39 0.21 -1.61 6.75
CA LEU A 39 0.20 -2.98 6.24
C LEU A 39 0.23 -4.01 7.36
N VAL A 40 1.01 -3.80 8.42
CA VAL A 40 1.06 -4.70 9.59
C VAL A 40 -0.31 -4.77 10.28
N GLN A 41 -0.95 -3.63 10.52
CA GLN A 41 -2.29 -3.60 11.12
C GLN A 41 -3.34 -4.24 10.19
N LEU A 42 -3.23 -4.03 8.88
CA LEU A 42 -4.14 -4.63 7.90
C LEU A 42 -4.02 -6.16 7.85
N ASN A 43 -2.82 -6.71 8.02
CA ASN A 43 -2.61 -8.16 8.17
C ASN A 43 -3.35 -8.70 9.41
N GLN A 44 -3.20 -8.02 10.55
CA GLN A 44 -3.89 -8.42 11.80
C GLN A 44 -5.42 -8.36 11.67
N LEU A 45 -5.93 -7.35 10.96
CA LEU A 45 -7.34 -7.23 10.65
C LEU A 45 -7.81 -8.39 9.77
N ASN A 46 -7.06 -8.71 8.71
CA ASN A 46 -7.38 -9.81 7.81
C ASN A 46 -7.47 -11.13 8.58
N ASP A 47 -6.47 -11.46 9.40
CA ASP A 47 -6.46 -12.70 10.19
C ASP A 47 -7.70 -12.83 11.08
N SER A 48 -8.15 -11.72 11.65
CA SER A 48 -9.34 -11.67 12.48
C SER A 48 -10.64 -11.81 11.67
N VAL A 49 -10.71 -11.16 10.51
CA VAL A 49 -11.91 -11.11 9.65
C VAL A 49 -12.14 -12.41 8.87
N GLN A 50 -11.07 -13.17 8.59
CA GLN A 50 -11.19 -14.46 7.90
C GLN A 50 -12.05 -15.46 8.69
N LEU A 51 -12.01 -15.42 10.02
CA LEU A 51 -12.76 -16.32 10.91
C LEU A 51 -14.24 -15.94 11.07
N GLU A 52 -14.60 -14.71 10.73
CA GLU A 52 -15.95 -14.17 10.91
C GLU A 52 -16.91 -14.57 9.78
N SER A 53 -18.17 -14.13 9.80
CA SER A 53 -19.04 -14.16 8.59
C SER A 53 -18.95 -12.83 7.82
N GLU A 54 -19.38 -12.79 6.55
CA GLU A 54 -19.48 -11.53 5.79
C GLU A 54 -20.39 -10.51 6.49
N ALA A 55 -21.50 -10.97 7.08
CA ALA A 55 -22.41 -10.09 7.84
C ALA A 55 -21.77 -9.53 9.11
N ALA A 56 -20.98 -10.35 9.83
CA ALA A 56 -20.25 -9.91 11.02
C ALA A 56 -19.14 -8.90 10.65
N MET A 57 -18.41 -9.14 9.55
CA MET A 57 -17.42 -8.18 9.04
C MET A 57 -18.07 -6.84 8.67
N LYS A 58 -19.19 -6.85 7.94
CA LYS A 58 -19.89 -5.61 7.59
C LYS A 58 -20.30 -4.81 8.82
N ARG A 59 -20.80 -5.48 9.87
CA ARG A 59 -21.14 -4.83 11.14
C ARG A 59 -19.92 -4.27 11.86
N LEU A 60 -18.80 -4.98 11.80
CA LEU A 60 -17.54 -4.53 12.38
C LEU A 60 -16.99 -3.27 11.70
N PHE A 61 -17.22 -3.12 10.39
CA PHE A 61 -16.68 -2.02 9.59
C PHE A 61 -17.56 -0.77 9.60
N VAL A 62 -18.77 -0.83 10.17
CA VAL A 62 -19.66 0.34 10.30
C VAL A 62 -18.94 1.43 11.10
N GLY A 63 -18.87 2.63 10.54
CA GLY A 63 -18.19 3.79 11.11
C GLY A 63 -16.67 3.79 10.96
N SER A 64 -16.08 2.81 10.25
CA SER A 64 -14.64 2.80 9.94
C SER A 64 -14.36 3.33 8.53
N LEU A 65 -13.11 3.68 8.26
CA LEU A 65 -12.64 4.08 6.94
C LEU A 65 -12.92 3.02 5.84
N PHE A 66 -13.15 1.75 6.21
CA PHE A 66 -13.41 0.66 5.28
C PHE A 66 -14.89 0.42 4.97
N GLU A 67 -15.83 1.11 5.64
CA GLU A 67 -17.27 0.88 5.48
C GLU A 67 -17.70 0.98 4.00
N GLN A 68 -17.19 1.98 3.30
CA GLN A 68 -17.49 2.22 1.89
C GLN A 68 -16.44 1.63 0.93
N ALA A 69 -15.22 1.39 1.42
CA ALA A 69 -14.09 0.93 0.60
C ALA A 69 -14.02 -0.60 0.46
N ILE A 70 -14.56 -1.36 1.43
CA ILE A 70 -14.48 -2.83 1.46
C ILE A 70 -15.89 -3.42 1.44
N GLY A 71 -16.38 -3.76 0.24
CA GLY A 71 -17.67 -4.41 0.06
C GLY A 71 -17.69 -5.92 0.36
N ARG A 72 -16.53 -6.58 0.39
CA ARG A 72 -16.34 -8.05 0.55
C ARG A 72 -15.03 -8.35 1.26
N LYS A 73 -14.92 -9.47 1.98
CA LYS A 73 -13.68 -9.83 2.70
C LYS A 73 -12.45 -9.93 1.80
N SER A 74 -12.63 -10.41 0.57
CA SER A 74 -11.54 -10.51 -0.40
C SER A 74 -10.86 -9.17 -0.66
N MET A 75 -11.57 -8.04 -0.49
CA MET A 75 -11.02 -6.71 -0.71
C MET A 75 -9.97 -6.32 0.35
N VAL A 76 -10.07 -6.84 1.58
CA VAL A 76 -9.00 -6.67 2.59
C VAL A 76 -7.69 -7.27 2.05
N THR A 77 -7.76 -8.48 1.52
CA THR A 77 -6.59 -9.15 0.90
C THR A 77 -6.09 -8.43 -0.35
N VAL A 78 -6.98 -7.81 -1.13
CA VAL A 78 -6.59 -7.00 -2.29
C VAL A 78 -5.82 -5.75 -1.85
N TYR A 79 -6.30 -5.05 -0.83
CA TYR A 79 -5.61 -3.88 -0.25
C TYR A 79 -4.22 -4.25 0.26
N MET A 80 -4.09 -5.39 0.97
CA MET A 80 -2.80 -5.91 1.42
C MET A 80 -1.83 -6.14 0.26
N LYS A 81 -2.31 -6.77 -0.83
CA LYS A 81 -1.48 -7.02 -2.02
C LYS A 81 -1.03 -5.72 -2.68
N LEU A 82 -1.95 -4.78 -2.90
CA LEU A 82 -1.64 -3.48 -3.50
C LEU A 82 -0.61 -2.73 -2.67
N LEU A 83 -0.83 -2.60 -1.37
CA LEU A 83 0.08 -1.91 -0.46
C LEU A 83 1.46 -2.57 -0.41
N ASN A 84 1.51 -3.91 -0.40
CA ASN A 84 2.77 -4.63 -0.47
C ASN A 84 3.54 -4.35 -1.78
N TYR A 85 2.84 -4.24 -2.93
CA TYR A 85 3.49 -3.86 -4.20
C TYR A 85 3.99 -2.41 -4.20
N VAL A 86 3.24 -1.48 -3.61
CA VAL A 86 3.69 -0.08 -3.42
C VAL A 86 4.98 -0.04 -2.62
N LEU A 87 5.00 -0.67 -1.43
CA LEU A 87 6.17 -0.72 -0.56
C LEU A 87 7.35 -1.41 -1.25
N THR A 88 7.11 -2.52 -1.95
CA THR A 88 8.16 -3.26 -2.67
C THR A 88 8.79 -2.41 -3.77
N ALA A 89 7.97 -1.71 -4.57
CA ALA A 89 8.48 -0.85 -5.63
C ALA A 89 9.26 0.35 -5.08
N TRP A 90 8.78 0.92 -3.98
CA TRP A 90 9.42 2.06 -3.34
C TRP A 90 10.75 1.67 -2.67
N ASP A 91 10.78 0.63 -1.84
CA ASP A 91 12.01 0.10 -1.21
C ASP A 91 13.09 -0.23 -2.26
N ALA A 92 12.69 -0.86 -3.36
CA ALA A 92 13.61 -1.18 -4.45
C ALA A 92 14.18 0.07 -5.13
N THR A 93 13.37 1.12 -5.28
CA THR A 93 13.81 2.41 -5.87
C THR A 93 14.79 3.12 -4.93
N LEU A 94 14.49 3.21 -3.63
CA LEU A 94 15.41 3.83 -2.66
C LEU A 94 16.76 3.13 -2.61
N LYS A 95 16.77 1.79 -2.64
CA LYS A 95 18.00 1.01 -2.67
C LYS A 95 18.78 1.18 -3.97
N ALA A 96 18.09 1.34 -5.10
CA ALA A 96 18.73 1.63 -6.38
C ALA A 96 19.39 3.00 -6.37
N ASP A 97 18.67 4.02 -5.89
CA ASP A 97 19.17 5.40 -5.78
C ASP A 97 20.40 5.48 -4.84
N ALA A 98 20.38 4.74 -3.73
CA ALA A 98 21.52 4.66 -2.82
C ALA A 98 22.78 4.03 -3.47
N ILE A 99 22.60 3.04 -4.35
CA ILE A 99 23.73 2.46 -5.10
C ILE A 99 24.30 3.48 -6.09
N ILE A 100 23.43 4.17 -6.85
CA ILE A 100 23.82 5.20 -7.81
C ILE A 100 24.61 6.34 -7.13
N ASN A 101 24.19 6.73 -5.93
CA ASN A 101 24.76 7.89 -5.25
C ASN A 101 26.04 7.58 -4.44
N ASP A 102 26.14 6.40 -3.82
CA ASP A 102 27.18 6.14 -2.80
C ASP A 102 27.98 4.83 -2.98
N ASN A 103 27.66 3.95 -3.94
CA ASN A 103 28.25 2.61 -3.98
C ASN A 103 28.64 2.12 -5.40
N PHE A 104 29.92 2.27 -5.73
CA PHE A 104 30.55 1.74 -6.96
C PHE A 104 31.41 0.50 -6.68
N ASP A 105 30.85 -0.53 -6.03
CA ASP A 105 31.51 -1.84 -5.93
C ASP A 105 31.41 -2.63 -7.25
N ASN A 106 32.27 -3.64 -7.45
CA ASN A 106 32.31 -4.44 -8.70
C ASN A 106 31.00 -5.20 -9.05
N ASN A 107 30.08 -5.33 -8.11
CA ASN A 107 28.76 -5.96 -8.24
C ASN A 107 27.60 -4.96 -8.16
N ALA A 108 27.87 -3.65 -8.07
CA ALA A 108 26.87 -2.59 -7.97
C ALA A 108 25.91 -2.63 -9.17
N ASP A 109 26.42 -2.85 -10.38
CA ASP A 109 25.61 -2.92 -11.61
C ASP A 109 24.59 -4.05 -11.57
N VAL A 110 25.01 -5.26 -11.16
CA VAL A 110 24.12 -6.43 -11.05
C VAL A 110 23.05 -6.19 -9.99
N ARG A 111 23.42 -5.60 -8.85
CA ARG A 111 22.48 -5.26 -7.78
C ARG A 111 21.48 -4.19 -8.22
N LEU A 112 21.95 -3.18 -8.97
CA LEU A 112 21.12 -2.13 -9.51
C LEU A 112 20.09 -2.70 -10.49
N GLU A 113 20.52 -3.55 -11.43
CA GLU A 113 19.64 -4.22 -12.39
C GLU A 113 18.56 -5.05 -11.68
N LEU A 114 18.96 -5.87 -10.68
CA LEU A 114 18.00 -6.67 -9.91
C LEU A 114 16.96 -5.81 -9.17
N LEU A 115 17.38 -4.68 -8.60
CA LEU A 115 16.48 -3.75 -7.91
C LEU A 115 15.52 -3.06 -8.88
N GLN A 116 16.01 -2.64 -10.05
CA GLN A 116 15.15 -2.06 -11.10
C GLN A 116 14.13 -3.08 -11.59
N VAL A 117 14.54 -4.32 -11.87
CA VAL A 117 13.63 -5.41 -12.26
C VAL A 117 12.59 -5.67 -11.17
N LYS A 118 12.99 -5.69 -9.89
CA LYS A 118 12.08 -5.85 -8.75
C LYS A 118 11.04 -4.72 -8.69
N ALA A 119 11.46 -3.47 -8.87
CA ALA A 119 10.56 -2.32 -8.88
C ALA A 119 9.56 -2.37 -10.05
N ILE A 120 10.04 -2.69 -11.26
CA ILE A 120 9.22 -2.82 -12.46
C ILE A 120 8.19 -3.93 -12.29
N LYS A 121 8.60 -5.10 -11.79
CA LYS A 121 7.71 -6.23 -11.55
C LYS A 121 6.62 -5.88 -10.53
N ALA A 122 6.98 -5.23 -9.43
CA ALA A 122 6.03 -4.78 -8.42
C ALA A 122 5.01 -3.79 -8.99
N LYS A 123 5.45 -2.80 -9.79
CA LYS A 123 4.55 -1.86 -10.48
C LYS A 123 3.61 -2.56 -11.48
N SER A 124 4.12 -3.56 -12.22
CA SER A 124 3.30 -4.35 -13.16
C SER A 124 2.23 -5.18 -12.44
N GLN A 125 2.58 -5.79 -11.30
CA GLN A 125 1.63 -6.52 -10.46
C GLN A 125 0.60 -5.58 -9.82
N LEU A 126 1.05 -4.43 -9.31
CA LEU A 126 0.17 -3.36 -8.83
C LEU A 126 -0.85 -2.97 -9.91
N LYS A 127 -0.38 -2.74 -11.15
CA LYS A 127 -1.24 -2.41 -12.28
C LYS A 127 -2.30 -3.45 -12.55
N THR A 128 -1.91 -4.73 -12.54
CA THR A 128 -2.82 -5.85 -12.80
C THR A 128 -3.90 -5.93 -11.74
N VAL A 129 -3.53 -5.83 -10.47
CA VAL A 129 -4.49 -5.92 -9.35
C VAL A 129 -5.39 -4.68 -9.31
N ALA A 130 -4.83 -3.48 -9.48
CA ALA A 130 -5.61 -2.23 -9.54
C ALA A 130 -6.63 -2.27 -10.69
N SER A 131 -6.23 -2.77 -11.87
CA SER A 131 -7.13 -2.91 -13.02
C SER A 131 -8.28 -3.87 -12.76
N ALA A 132 -8.03 -4.97 -12.04
CA ALA A 132 -9.06 -5.93 -11.65
C ALA A 132 -10.00 -5.40 -10.56
N MET A 133 -9.49 -4.52 -9.68
CA MET A 133 -10.25 -3.85 -8.64
C MET A 133 -11.19 -2.78 -9.21
N GLY A 134 -10.74 -2.07 -10.25
CA GLY A 134 -11.49 -1.00 -10.90
C GLY A 134 -11.05 0.39 -10.41
N LYS A 135 -11.36 1.40 -11.23
CA LYS A 135 -10.88 2.78 -11.04
C LYS A 135 -11.33 3.37 -9.70
N GLN A 136 -12.63 3.34 -9.43
CA GLN A 136 -13.22 3.97 -8.24
C GLN A 136 -12.64 3.40 -6.94
N ASP A 137 -12.57 2.08 -6.84
CA ASP A 137 -12.01 1.42 -5.65
C ASP A 137 -10.51 1.74 -5.51
N TYR A 138 -9.77 1.82 -6.63
CA TYR A 138 -8.34 2.14 -6.60
C TYR A 138 -8.06 3.58 -6.20
N GLU A 139 -8.87 4.52 -6.65
CA GLU A 139 -8.78 5.92 -6.21
C GLU A 139 -9.08 6.04 -4.71
N ALA A 140 -10.05 5.28 -4.19
CA ALA A 140 -10.29 5.20 -2.75
C ALA A 140 -9.09 4.64 -1.99
N PHE A 141 -8.44 3.58 -2.51
CA PHE A 141 -7.21 3.04 -1.96
C PHE A 141 -6.07 4.08 -1.91
N CYS A 142 -5.87 4.84 -3.00
CA CYS A 142 -4.84 5.87 -3.05
C CYS A 142 -5.11 7.02 -2.10
N SER A 143 -6.37 7.48 -2.02
CA SER A 143 -6.77 8.56 -1.11
C SER A 143 -6.59 8.16 0.36
N LEU A 144 -6.91 6.92 0.71
CA LEU A 144 -6.81 6.41 2.07
C LEU A 144 -5.35 6.36 2.56
N LEU A 145 -4.44 6.07 1.64
CA LEU A 145 -3.01 5.87 1.93
C LEU A 145 -2.14 7.06 1.50
N GLY A 146 -2.71 8.23 1.25
CA GLY A 146 -1.94 9.43 0.88
C GLY A 146 -1.03 9.22 -0.34
N LEU A 147 -1.40 8.33 -1.26
CA LEU A 147 -0.62 8.02 -2.45
C LEU A 147 -0.88 9.06 -3.54
N THR A 148 -0.48 10.30 -3.29
CA THR A 148 -0.74 11.46 -4.16
C THR A 148 0.25 11.59 -5.31
N ALA A 149 1.41 10.93 -5.25
CA ALA A 149 2.42 11.00 -6.30
C ALA A 149 1.90 10.48 -7.64
N ASP A 150 2.25 11.14 -8.75
CA ASP A 150 1.82 10.80 -10.11
C ASP A 150 2.03 9.33 -10.46
N LYS A 151 3.14 8.73 -9.99
CA LYS A 151 3.48 7.32 -10.23
C LYS A 151 2.46 6.31 -9.69
N TRP A 152 1.60 6.72 -8.76
CA TRP A 152 0.54 5.91 -8.16
C TRP A 152 -0.85 6.24 -8.71
N GLN A 153 -0.99 7.33 -9.49
CA GLN A 153 -2.28 7.72 -10.02
C GLN A 153 -2.75 6.76 -11.12
N TRP A 154 -4.06 6.58 -11.22
CA TRP A 154 -4.70 5.63 -12.14
C TRP A 154 -4.25 5.83 -13.59
N ASP A 155 -4.23 7.08 -14.06
CA ASP A 155 -3.90 7.39 -15.46
C ASP A 155 -2.44 7.05 -15.78
N THR A 156 -1.51 7.35 -14.86
CA THR A 156 -0.09 7.00 -14.98
C THR A 156 0.15 5.50 -14.90
N LEU A 157 -0.56 4.80 -14.00
CA LEU A 157 -0.45 3.36 -13.84
C LEU A 157 -0.99 2.61 -15.08
N ARG A 158 -1.99 3.17 -15.76
CA ARG A 158 -2.52 2.63 -17.02
C ARG A 158 -1.69 3.03 -18.23
N ALA A 159 -1.08 4.21 -18.25
CA ALA A 159 -0.14 4.61 -19.28
C ALA A 159 0.89 3.49 -19.49
N ARG A 160 1.20 3.19 -20.76
CA ARG A 160 2.14 2.13 -21.10
C ARG A 160 3.52 2.52 -20.55
N PHE A 161 4.07 1.66 -19.68
CA PHE A 161 5.52 1.48 -19.65
C PHE A 161 5.92 0.79 -20.96
#